data_AF-A0A2H5Y4F3-F1
#
_entry.id   AF-A0A2H5Y4F3-F1
#
_cell.length_a   1.000
_cell.length_b   1.000
_cell.length_c   1.000
_cell.angle_alpha   90.00
_cell.angle_beta   90.00
_cell.angle_gamma   90.00
#
_symmetry.space_group_name_H-M   'P 1'
#
loop_
_entity.id
_entity.type
_entity.pdbx_description
1 polymer ?
#
loop_
_entity_poly.entity_id
_entity_poly.type
_entity_poly.pdbx_seq_one_letter_code
_entity_poly.pdbx_strand_id
1 'polypeptide(L)'
;MPPSGWENLDGLPIGAYRVRVQEEGTAGTAGQRYLAFYLEREGARSERPILRGLYAEPRPRPIPGWLDGFFRNPIPFRGNPVELGEPDLQEFFRAIGALIPPGGWLALAYETFGEPLAIHQETEQELRLGVPPILTPLGMCLFYARCAFPIRDWSIAEGWREGPRKLQGFKPREEAHYRRRLEELREEVQAFLRRTQGSARSKFLRARHRAEQLLAMWPSLEDR
;
A
#
# COMPACT_ATOMS: atom_id res chain seq x y z
N MET A 1 -22.97 -16.44 6.46
CA MET A 1 -21.92 -15.50 6.89
C MET A 1 -22.07 -14.25 6.05
N PRO A 2 -21.90 -13.02 6.59
CA PRO A 2 -21.83 -11.84 5.74
C PRO A 2 -20.68 -12.00 4.73
N PRO A 3 -20.83 -11.49 3.50
CA PRO A 3 -19.80 -11.59 2.47
C PRO A 3 -18.50 -10.93 2.97
N SER A 4 -17.37 -11.50 2.58
CA SER A 4 -16.05 -11.14 3.09
C SER A 4 -15.47 -9.82 2.58
N GLY A 5 -16.30 -9.01 1.92
CA GLY A 5 -16.05 -7.64 1.51
C GLY A 5 -15.18 -7.52 0.26
N TRP A 6 -14.25 -8.45 0.04
CA TRP A 6 -13.33 -8.44 -1.11
C TRP A 6 -14.01 -8.82 -2.41
N GLU A 7 -15.09 -9.61 -2.38
CA GLU A 7 -15.88 -9.96 -3.56
C GLU A 7 -16.46 -8.71 -4.23
N ASN A 8 -16.75 -7.67 -3.44
CA ASN A 8 -17.28 -6.40 -3.92
C ASN A 8 -16.25 -5.58 -4.72
N LEU A 9 -14.97 -5.95 -4.67
CA LEU A 9 -13.94 -5.32 -5.50
C LEU A 9 -13.88 -5.93 -6.90
N ASP A 10 -14.51 -7.08 -7.16
CA ASP A 10 -14.59 -7.63 -8.51
C ASP A 10 -15.48 -6.74 -9.40
N GLY A 11 -14.95 -6.35 -10.56
CA GLY A 11 -15.60 -5.43 -11.49
C GLY A 11 -15.45 -3.94 -11.16
N LEU A 12 -14.81 -3.59 -10.04
CA LEU A 12 -14.57 -2.20 -9.63
C LEU A 12 -13.81 -1.45 -10.75
N PRO A 13 -14.33 -0.32 -11.26
CA PRO A 13 -13.60 0.49 -12.23
C PRO A 13 -12.45 1.24 -11.56
N ILE A 14 -11.29 1.28 -12.23
CA ILE A 14 -10.11 2.06 -11.88
C ILE A 14 -9.60 2.67 -13.18
N GLY A 15 -9.90 3.95 -13.43
CA GLY A 15 -9.61 4.60 -14.70
C GLY A 15 -10.15 3.82 -15.90
N ALA A 16 -9.26 3.40 -16.80
CA ALA A 16 -9.59 2.59 -17.99
C ALA A 16 -9.71 1.08 -17.72
N TYR A 17 -9.55 0.64 -16.47
CA TYR A 17 -9.46 -0.77 -16.08
C TYR A 17 -10.62 -1.18 -15.19
N ARG A 18 -10.85 -2.49 -15.08
CA ARG A 18 -11.68 -3.12 -14.05
C ARG A 18 -10.82 -4.03 -13.21
N VAL A 19 -11.01 -4.02 -11.90
CA VAL A 19 -10.39 -4.98 -11.00
C VAL A 19 -11.05 -6.34 -11.21
N ARG A 20 -10.26 -7.40 -11.27
CA ARG A 20 -10.74 -8.79 -11.25
C ARG A 20 -10.13 -9.51 -10.07
N VAL A 21 -10.96 -10.04 -9.18
CA VAL A 21 -10.49 -10.70 -7.95
C VAL A 21 -10.52 -12.21 -8.13
N GLN A 22 -9.42 -12.85 -7.78
CA GLN A 22 -9.29 -14.30 -7.80
C GLN A 22 -8.85 -14.80 -6.43
N GLU A 23 -9.63 -15.71 -5.84
CA GLU A 23 -9.18 -16.52 -4.71
C GLU A 23 -8.29 -17.65 -5.24
N GLU A 24 -7.05 -17.71 -4.75
CA GLU A 24 -6.06 -18.72 -5.16
C GLU A 24 -5.93 -19.85 -4.13
N GLY A 25 -6.71 -19.80 -3.05
CA GLY A 25 -6.83 -20.83 -2.04
C GLY A 25 -6.97 -20.28 -0.62
N THR A 26 -7.18 -21.19 0.34
CA THR A 26 -7.21 -20.88 1.76
C THR A 26 -5.85 -21.15 2.40
N ALA A 27 -5.45 -20.33 3.38
CA ALA A 27 -4.31 -20.69 4.22
C ALA A 27 -4.70 -21.71 5.30
N GLY A 28 -3.71 -22.33 5.94
CA GLY A 28 -3.94 -23.33 7.00
C GLY A 28 -4.63 -22.78 8.26
N THR A 29 -4.65 -21.45 8.42
CA THR A 29 -5.39 -20.79 9.50
C THR A 29 -6.78 -20.41 8.99
N ALA A 30 -7.82 -20.79 9.74
CA ALA A 30 -9.20 -20.47 9.38
C ALA A 30 -9.38 -18.97 9.11
N GLY A 31 -10.22 -18.62 8.13
CA GLY A 31 -10.55 -17.22 7.78
C GLY A 31 -9.46 -16.46 7.03
N GLN A 32 -8.37 -17.13 6.64
CA GLN A 32 -7.32 -16.56 5.82
C GLN A 32 -7.37 -17.10 4.39
N ARG A 33 -7.26 -16.22 3.39
CA ARG A 33 -7.34 -16.53 1.97
C ARG A 33 -6.21 -15.88 1.18
N TYR A 34 -5.68 -16.60 0.21
CA TYR A 34 -4.79 -16.03 -0.80
C TYR A 34 -5.64 -15.34 -1.85
N LEU A 35 -5.52 -14.02 -1.96
CA LEU A 35 -6.23 -13.21 -2.93
C LEU A 35 -5.25 -12.62 -3.95
N ALA A 36 -5.68 -12.59 -5.20
CA ALA A 36 -4.99 -11.95 -6.30
C ALA A 36 -5.93 -10.98 -7.02
N PHE A 37 -5.49 -9.74 -7.17
CA PHE A 37 -6.20 -8.67 -7.84
C PHE A 37 -5.54 -8.45 -9.20
N TYR A 38 -6.27 -8.67 -10.27
CA TYR A 38 -5.85 -8.44 -11.66
C TYR A 38 -6.50 -7.18 -12.21
N LEU A 39 -5.92 -6.61 -13.26
CA LEU A 39 -6.58 -5.57 -14.05
C LEU A 39 -7.14 -6.16 -15.33
N GLU A 40 -8.31 -5.70 -15.75
CA GLU A 40 -8.94 -6.05 -17.01
C GLU A 40 -9.27 -4.80 -17.83
N ARG A 41 -8.94 -4.80 -19.12
CA ARG A 41 -9.33 -3.75 -20.07
C ARG A 41 -9.66 -4.39 -21.41
N GLU A 42 -10.79 -4.03 -22.02
CA GLU A 42 -11.22 -4.57 -23.32
C GLU A 42 -11.26 -6.11 -23.37
N GLY A 43 -11.73 -6.73 -22.28
CA GLY A 43 -11.80 -8.20 -22.13
C GLY A 43 -10.44 -8.89 -21.97
N ALA A 44 -9.35 -8.13 -21.91
CA ALA A 44 -8.01 -8.62 -21.64
C ALA A 44 -7.68 -8.52 -20.16
N ARG A 45 -7.26 -9.61 -19.53
CA ARG A 45 -6.74 -9.60 -18.17
C ARG A 45 -5.22 -9.43 -18.17
N SER A 46 -4.68 -8.74 -17.16
CA SER A 46 -3.24 -8.69 -16.90
C SER A 46 -2.65 -10.08 -16.67
N GLU A 47 -1.40 -10.28 -17.06
CA GLU A 47 -0.72 -11.58 -16.95
C GLU A 47 -0.33 -11.91 -15.51
N ARG A 48 -0.06 -10.85 -14.73
CA ARG A 48 0.22 -10.92 -13.30
C ARG A 48 -0.78 -10.06 -12.53
N PRO A 49 -1.06 -10.39 -11.27
CA PRO A 49 -1.86 -9.52 -10.42
C PRO A 49 -1.12 -8.21 -10.12
N ILE A 50 -1.87 -7.12 -10.01
CA ILE A 50 -1.39 -5.83 -9.50
C ILE A 50 -1.12 -5.90 -8.00
N LEU A 51 -1.91 -6.67 -7.26
CA LEU A 51 -1.71 -6.96 -5.84
C LEU A 51 -2.01 -8.43 -5.60
N ARG A 52 -1.15 -9.13 -4.88
CA ARG A 52 -1.41 -10.50 -4.43
C ARG A 52 -0.99 -10.62 -2.98
N GLY A 53 -1.77 -11.30 -2.16
CA GLY A 53 -1.46 -11.41 -0.75
C GLY A 53 -2.32 -12.38 0.02
N LEU A 54 -1.97 -12.52 1.29
CA LEU A 54 -2.75 -13.21 2.28
C LEU A 54 -3.69 -12.20 2.95
N TYR A 55 -4.99 -12.41 2.80
CA TYR A 55 -6.03 -11.65 3.45
C TYR A 55 -6.59 -12.44 4.63
N ALA A 56 -6.75 -11.78 5.77
CA ALA A 56 -7.44 -12.33 6.92
C ALA A 56 -8.69 -11.51 7.21
N GLU A 57 -9.83 -12.19 7.21
CA GLU A 57 -11.09 -11.57 7.59
C GLU A 57 -11.05 -11.04 9.03
N PRO A 58 -11.77 -9.94 9.31
CA PRO A 58 -12.00 -9.49 10.68
C PRO A 58 -12.71 -10.58 11.49
N ARG A 59 -12.21 -10.85 12.69
CA ARG A 59 -12.84 -11.79 13.62
C ARG A 59 -13.32 -11.05 14.87
N PRO A 60 -14.30 -11.59 15.62
CA PRO A 60 -14.55 -11.13 16.98
C PRO A 60 -13.21 -11.05 17.73
N ARG A 61 -13.02 -9.95 18.48
CA ARG A 61 -11.73 -9.54 19.06
C ARG A 61 -10.89 -10.75 19.53
N PRO A 62 -9.57 -10.77 19.24
CA PRO A 62 -8.72 -9.59 19.06
C PRO A 62 -8.16 -9.36 17.64
N ILE A 63 -8.60 -10.09 16.60
CA ILE A 63 -7.96 -10.03 15.28
C ILE A 63 -8.74 -9.05 14.36
N PRO A 64 -8.24 -7.82 14.15
CA PRO A 64 -8.99 -6.78 13.45
C PRO A 64 -9.17 -7.06 11.97
N GLY A 65 -8.42 -7.97 11.35
CA GLY A 65 -8.42 -8.19 9.90
C GLY A 65 -7.29 -7.41 9.22
N TRP A 66 -6.73 -7.99 8.16
CA TRP A 66 -5.50 -7.49 7.56
C TRP A 66 -5.25 -8.06 6.16
N LEU A 67 -4.34 -7.41 5.42
CA LEU A 67 -3.81 -7.91 4.17
C LEU A 67 -2.28 -7.77 4.16
N ASP A 68 -1.56 -8.88 3.94
CA ASP A 68 -0.11 -8.90 3.73
C ASP A 68 0.14 -9.27 2.27
N GLY A 69 0.67 -8.33 1.48
CA GLY A 69 0.70 -8.46 0.04
C GLY A 69 1.97 -7.95 -0.64
N PHE A 70 2.04 -8.30 -1.91
CA PHE A 70 3.05 -7.85 -2.85
C PHE A 70 2.33 -7.04 -3.94
N PHE A 71 2.63 -5.74 -4.00
CA PHE A 71 2.08 -4.83 -4.98
C PHE A 71 3.03 -4.66 -6.16
N ARG A 72 2.49 -4.51 -7.37
CA ARG A 72 3.25 -4.36 -8.61
C ARG A 72 2.76 -3.14 -9.39
N ASN A 73 3.70 -2.30 -9.79
CA ASN A 73 3.52 -1.30 -10.83
C ASN A 73 4.89 -1.05 -11.49
N PRO A 74 5.06 -1.21 -12.81
CA PRO A 74 4.06 -1.54 -13.83
C PRO A 74 3.66 -3.02 -13.88
N ILE A 75 2.53 -3.30 -14.51
CA ILE A 75 1.86 -4.61 -14.59
C ILE A 75 2.00 -5.18 -16.01
N PRO A 76 2.56 -6.39 -16.18
CA PRO A 76 2.59 -7.06 -17.47
C PRO A 76 1.20 -7.28 -18.06
N PHE A 77 0.99 -6.76 -19.27
CA PHE A 77 -0.31 -6.79 -19.94
C PHE A 77 -0.13 -7.10 -21.43
N ARG A 78 -0.33 -8.35 -21.83
CA ARG A 78 -0.15 -8.83 -23.22
C ARG A 78 1.24 -8.47 -23.78
N GLY A 79 2.29 -8.74 -23.02
CA GLY A 79 3.68 -8.43 -23.35
C GLY A 79 4.09 -6.96 -23.23
N ASN A 80 3.16 -6.04 -22.96
CA ASN A 80 3.45 -4.62 -22.75
C ASN A 80 3.14 -4.23 -21.30
N PRO A 81 4.13 -3.80 -20.50
CA PRO A 81 3.88 -3.32 -19.15
C PRO A 81 3.00 -2.07 -19.16
N VAL A 82 1.99 -2.06 -18.30
CA VAL A 82 1.10 -0.93 -18.06
C VAL A 82 1.38 -0.36 -16.67
N GLU A 83 1.60 0.94 -16.59
CA GLU A 83 1.74 1.63 -15.31
C GLU A 83 0.42 2.33 -14.96
N LEU A 84 -0.10 2.07 -13.75
CA LEU A 84 -1.17 2.92 -13.22
C LEU A 84 -0.58 4.26 -12.80
N GLY A 85 -1.18 5.35 -13.29
CA GLY A 85 -0.87 6.70 -12.84
C GLY A 85 -1.41 6.97 -11.43
N GLU A 86 -0.98 8.09 -10.84
CA GLU A 86 -1.31 8.43 -9.45
C GLU A 86 -2.82 8.41 -9.13
N PRO A 87 -3.73 8.97 -9.95
CA PRO A 87 -5.17 8.95 -9.65
C PRO A 87 -5.74 7.53 -9.57
N ASP A 88 -5.32 6.67 -10.51
CA ASP A 88 -5.74 5.27 -10.58
C ASP A 88 -5.17 4.45 -9.42
N LEU A 89 -3.91 4.71 -9.04
CA LEU A 89 -3.28 4.13 -7.85
C LEU A 89 -4.01 4.53 -6.57
N GLN A 90 -4.34 5.80 -6.42
CA GLN A 90 -5.10 6.31 -5.27
C GLN A 90 -6.47 5.64 -5.19
N GLU A 91 -7.17 5.51 -6.31
CA GLU A 91 -8.47 4.84 -6.36
C GLU A 91 -8.36 3.36 -5.98
N PHE A 92 -7.36 2.67 -6.54
CA PHE A 92 -7.12 1.25 -6.27
C PHE A 92 -6.81 1.02 -4.79
N PHE A 93 -5.87 1.77 -4.21
CA PHE A 93 -5.51 1.59 -2.80
C PHE A 93 -6.60 2.07 -1.84
N ARG A 94 -7.41 3.07 -2.20
CA ARG A 94 -8.61 3.43 -1.43
C ARG A 94 -9.58 2.25 -1.34
N ALA A 95 -9.77 1.51 -2.43
CA ALA A 95 -10.62 0.33 -2.45
C ALA A 95 -10.01 -0.83 -1.63
N ILE A 96 -8.71 -1.08 -1.74
CA ILE A 96 -8.01 -2.05 -0.88
C ILE A 96 -8.12 -1.67 0.59
N GLY A 97 -7.94 -0.40 0.92
CA GLY A 97 -8.06 0.13 2.28
C GLY A 97 -9.47 0.00 2.87
N ALA A 98 -10.51 -0.11 2.04
CA ALA A 98 -11.87 -0.36 2.47
C ALA A 98 -12.07 -1.80 3.00
N LEU A 99 -11.23 -2.76 2.59
CA LEU A 99 -11.22 -4.12 3.13
C LEU A 99 -10.67 -4.17 4.55
N ILE A 100 -9.81 -3.22 4.90
CA ILE A 100 -9.16 -3.16 6.21
C ILE A 100 -10.08 -2.41 7.16
N PRO A 101 -10.60 -3.01 8.24
CA PRO A 101 -11.43 -2.29 9.18
C PRO A 101 -10.57 -1.47 10.16
N PRO A 102 -11.19 -0.59 10.97
CA PRO A 102 -10.49 0.17 12.01
C PRO A 102 -9.65 -0.73 12.94
N GLY A 103 -8.39 -0.34 13.16
CA GLY A 103 -7.42 -1.14 13.92
C GLY A 103 -6.75 -2.27 13.14
N GLY A 104 -7.17 -2.55 11.91
CA GLY A 104 -6.52 -3.49 10.99
C GLY A 104 -5.22 -2.93 10.40
N TRP A 105 -4.59 -3.71 9.53
CA TRP A 105 -3.35 -3.30 8.87
C TRP A 105 -3.21 -3.83 7.45
N LEU A 106 -2.44 -3.10 6.65
CA LEU A 106 -2.02 -3.46 5.31
C LEU A 106 -0.49 -3.52 5.30
N ALA A 107 0.09 -4.62 4.84
CA ALA A 107 1.53 -4.73 4.64
C ALA A 107 1.86 -4.92 3.16
N LEU A 108 2.90 -4.22 2.70
CA LEU A 108 3.42 -4.30 1.35
C LEU A 108 4.90 -4.70 1.41
N ALA A 109 5.21 -5.88 0.89
CA ALA A 109 6.58 -6.32 0.69
C ALA A 109 7.29 -5.42 -0.33
N TYR A 110 8.52 -5.03 -0.01
CA TYR A 110 9.44 -4.33 -0.92
C TYR A 110 10.68 -5.17 -1.24
N GLU A 111 10.84 -6.32 -0.58
CA GLU A 111 11.84 -7.29 -0.97
C GLU A 111 11.34 -8.14 -2.14
N THR A 112 12.07 -8.09 -3.24
CA THR A 112 11.77 -8.84 -4.45
C THR A 112 12.67 -10.06 -4.58
N PHE A 113 12.10 -11.26 -4.64
CA PHE A 113 12.84 -12.49 -4.98
C PHE A 113 12.70 -12.78 -6.47
N GLY A 114 13.76 -12.54 -7.24
CA GLY A 114 13.83 -12.93 -8.66
C GLY A 114 13.13 -12.00 -9.64
N GLU A 115 12.49 -10.93 -9.20
CA GLU A 115 11.84 -9.96 -10.09
C GLU A 115 12.00 -8.51 -9.60
N PRO A 116 13.04 -7.78 -10.05
CA PRO A 116 13.27 -6.41 -9.63
C PRO A 116 12.17 -5.48 -10.18
N LEU A 117 11.41 -4.84 -9.28
CA LEU A 117 10.43 -3.80 -9.61
C LEU A 117 10.93 -2.44 -9.13
N ALA A 118 10.84 -1.43 -10.00
CA ALA A 118 11.36 -0.09 -9.73
C ALA A 118 10.77 0.53 -8.46
N ILE A 119 9.46 0.35 -8.23
CA ILE A 119 8.76 0.85 -7.04
C ILE A 119 9.31 0.23 -5.73
N HIS A 120 9.74 -1.03 -5.77
CA HIS A 120 10.28 -1.75 -4.62
C HIS A 120 11.72 -1.34 -4.33
N GLN A 121 12.54 -1.30 -5.38
CA GLN A 121 13.92 -0.82 -5.29
C GLN A 121 13.99 0.63 -4.83
N GLU A 122 13.09 1.48 -5.32
CA GLU A 122 13.02 2.86 -4.86
C GLU A 122 12.65 2.95 -3.39
N THR A 123 11.63 2.21 -2.96
CA THR A 123 11.24 2.15 -1.55
C THR A 123 12.42 1.72 -0.67
N GLU A 124 13.09 0.61 -0.99
CA GLU A 124 14.23 0.10 -0.23
C GLU A 124 15.38 1.13 -0.15
N GLN A 125 15.74 1.74 -1.28
CA GLN A 125 16.82 2.72 -1.35
C GLN A 125 16.50 3.99 -0.54
N GLU A 126 15.25 4.44 -0.58
CA GLU A 126 14.81 5.61 0.18
C GLU A 126 14.79 5.36 1.68
N LEU A 127 14.31 4.19 2.12
CA LEU A 127 14.37 3.78 3.52
C LEU A 127 15.82 3.75 4.03
N ARG A 128 16.76 3.21 3.24
CA ARG A 128 18.20 3.22 3.58
C ARG A 128 18.80 4.63 3.69
N LEU A 129 18.27 5.59 2.95
CA LEU A 129 18.67 7.00 3.04
C LEU A 129 17.95 7.75 4.17
N GLY A 130 17.13 7.03 4.95
CA GLY A 130 16.35 7.55 6.05
C GLY A 130 15.17 8.39 5.60
N VAL A 131 14.68 8.28 4.36
CA VAL A 131 13.42 8.92 3.94
C VAL A 131 12.28 8.39 4.83
N PRO A 132 11.38 9.24 5.36
CA PRO A 132 10.24 8.79 6.14
C PRO A 132 9.44 7.72 5.37
N PRO A 133 9.03 6.60 6.00
CA PRO A 133 8.39 5.50 5.28
C PRO A 133 7.18 5.91 4.44
N ILE A 134 6.38 6.86 4.92
CA ILE A 134 5.21 7.39 4.20
C ILE A 134 5.56 8.12 2.90
N LEU A 135 6.77 8.68 2.80
CA LEU A 135 7.25 9.41 1.62
C LEU A 135 7.95 8.48 0.61
N THR A 136 7.95 7.18 0.86
CA THR A 136 8.38 6.18 -0.14
C THR A 136 7.23 5.85 -1.09
N PRO A 137 7.49 5.31 -2.29
CA PRO A 137 6.42 4.93 -3.20
C PRO A 137 5.39 3.95 -2.62
N LEU A 138 5.83 2.91 -1.91
CA LEU A 138 4.91 1.99 -1.22
C LEU A 138 4.28 2.63 0.02
N GLY A 139 4.96 3.58 0.67
CA GLY A 139 4.38 4.41 1.73
C GLY A 139 3.18 5.23 1.27
N MET A 140 3.25 5.84 0.08
CA MET A 140 2.13 6.57 -0.50
C MET A 140 0.94 5.64 -0.80
N CYS A 141 1.20 4.42 -1.25
CA CYS A 141 0.16 3.40 -1.43
C CYS A 141 -0.56 3.07 -0.11
N LEU A 142 0.19 2.91 0.99
CA LEU A 142 -0.36 2.71 2.33
C LEU A 142 -1.16 3.92 2.80
N PHE A 143 -0.72 5.13 2.49
CA PHE A 143 -1.44 6.36 2.78
C PHE A 143 -2.79 6.42 2.04
N TYR A 144 -2.84 6.09 0.75
CA TYR A 144 -4.08 6.02 -0.03
C TYR A 144 -5.08 5.00 0.51
N ALA A 145 -4.58 3.91 1.08
CA ALA A 145 -5.39 2.91 1.79
C ALA A 145 -5.89 3.36 3.17
N ARG A 146 -5.56 4.59 3.63
CA ARG A 146 -5.73 5.06 5.01
C ARG A 146 -5.05 4.15 6.05
N CYS A 147 -3.99 3.47 5.65
CA CYS A 147 -3.19 2.59 6.49
C CYS A 147 -1.79 3.19 6.70
N ALA A 148 -1.68 4.43 7.19
CA ALA A 148 -0.38 5.08 7.38
C ALA A 148 -0.12 5.62 8.80
N PHE A 149 -0.88 5.15 9.81
CA PHE A 149 -0.95 5.80 11.12
C PHE A 149 -0.70 4.84 12.30
N PRO A 150 0.54 4.36 12.51
CA PRO A 150 1.79 4.69 11.78
C PRO A 150 2.11 3.68 10.65
N ILE A 151 3.20 3.92 9.92
CA ILE A 151 3.87 2.92 9.08
C ILE A 151 5.09 2.38 9.83
N ARG A 152 5.26 1.06 9.85
CA ARG A 152 6.44 0.37 10.37
C ARG A 152 7.24 -0.25 9.24
N ASP A 153 8.55 -0.07 9.27
CA ASP A 153 9.46 -0.79 8.38
C ASP A 153 9.99 -2.04 9.08
N TRP A 154 9.67 -3.20 8.52
CA TRP A 154 10.20 -4.49 8.95
C TRP A 154 11.39 -4.85 8.08
N SER A 155 12.52 -4.21 8.35
CA SER A 155 13.74 -4.33 7.53
C SER A 155 14.75 -5.37 8.05
N ILE A 156 14.52 -5.95 9.24
CA ILE A 156 15.46 -6.87 9.88
C ILE A 156 15.29 -8.26 9.27
N ALA A 157 16.26 -8.66 8.44
CA ALA A 157 16.36 -10.02 7.94
C ALA A 157 16.96 -10.93 9.02
N GLU A 158 16.18 -11.37 10.00
CA GLU A 158 16.59 -12.42 10.97
C GLU A 158 16.62 -13.80 10.31
N GLY A 159 17.50 -13.98 9.30
CA GLY A 159 17.81 -15.28 8.71
C GLY A 159 16.63 -15.96 7.99
N TRP A 160 15.86 -15.20 7.21
CA TRP A 160 14.78 -15.71 6.34
C TRP A 160 13.54 -16.30 7.04
N ARG A 161 13.48 -16.30 8.38
CA ARG A 161 12.36 -16.89 9.13
C ARG A 161 11.12 -16.00 9.21
N GLU A 162 11.27 -14.68 9.10
CA GLU A 162 10.17 -13.71 9.30
C GLU A 162 9.46 -13.28 8.01
N GLY A 163 9.86 -13.84 6.86
CA GLY A 163 9.35 -13.46 5.55
C GLY A 163 10.04 -12.23 4.96
N PRO A 164 9.53 -11.71 3.83
CA PRO A 164 10.17 -10.61 3.12
C PRO A 164 10.13 -9.31 3.91
N ARG A 165 11.13 -8.45 3.68
CA ARG A 165 11.10 -7.07 4.19
C ARG A 165 9.88 -6.31 3.64
N LYS A 166 9.18 -5.60 4.53
CA LYS A 166 7.86 -5.00 4.23
C LYS A 166 7.63 -3.70 4.98
N LEU A 167 6.82 -2.83 4.38
CA LEU A 167 6.17 -1.73 5.09
C LEU A 167 4.81 -2.20 5.60
N GLN A 168 4.55 -2.04 6.90
CA GLN A 168 3.26 -2.33 7.51
C GLN A 168 2.59 -1.06 7.98
N GLY A 169 1.46 -0.76 7.38
CA GLY A 169 0.63 0.38 7.66
C GLY A 169 -0.59 0.04 8.51
N PHE A 170 -0.84 0.81 9.56
CA PHE A 170 -1.99 0.59 10.45
C PHE A 170 -3.15 1.53 10.12
N LYS A 171 -4.38 0.98 10.16
CA LYS A 171 -5.60 1.78 10.10
C LYS A 171 -5.98 2.24 11.52
N PRO A 172 -6.24 3.54 11.74
CA PRO A 172 -6.69 4.03 13.03
C PRO A 172 -7.95 3.29 13.50
N ARG A 173 -8.06 3.08 14.82
CA ARG A 173 -9.28 2.54 15.44
C ARG A 173 -10.40 3.57 15.51
N GLU A 174 -10.02 4.84 15.66
CA GLU A 174 -10.92 5.96 15.91
C GLU A 174 -10.43 7.19 15.14
N GLU A 175 -11.36 8.01 14.67
CA GLU A 175 -11.05 9.22 13.88
C GLU A 175 -10.30 10.28 14.69
N ALA A 176 -10.56 10.38 16.00
CA ALA A 176 -9.81 11.26 16.89
C ALA A 176 -8.32 10.88 16.95
N HIS A 177 -8.02 9.58 16.94
CA HIS A 177 -6.64 9.11 16.89
C HIS A 177 -5.99 9.41 15.53
N TYR A 178 -6.76 9.33 14.45
CA TYR A 178 -6.31 9.72 13.11
C TYR A 178 -5.86 11.18 13.07
N ARG A 179 -6.68 12.10 13.58
CA ARG A 179 -6.36 13.54 13.61
C ARG A 179 -5.09 13.87 14.40
N ARG A 180 -4.90 13.24 15.57
CA ARG A 180 -3.66 13.44 16.35
C ARG A 180 -2.43 12.95 15.59
N ARG A 181 -2.52 11.78 14.95
CA ARG A 181 -1.41 11.18 14.20
C ARG A 181 -1.09 11.93 12.92
N LEU A 182 -2.07 12.63 12.33
CA LEU A 182 -1.84 13.53 11.22
C LEU A 182 -0.84 14.62 11.63
N GLU A 183 -1.04 15.33 12.74
CA GLU A 183 -0.13 16.43 13.10
C GLU A 183 1.32 15.95 13.30
N GLU A 184 1.53 14.83 13.99
CA GLU A 184 2.85 14.21 14.15
C GLU A 184 3.50 13.88 12.79
N LEU A 185 2.70 13.35 11.87
CA LEU A 185 3.13 13.06 10.50
C LEU A 185 3.48 14.35 9.73
N ARG A 186 2.71 15.43 9.92
CA ARG A 186 2.97 16.73 9.31
C ARG A 186 4.34 17.26 9.72
N GLU A 187 4.63 17.19 11.02
CA GLU A 187 5.92 17.60 11.57
C GLU A 187 7.07 16.76 11.01
N GLU A 188 6.91 15.43 10.91
CA GLU A 188 7.90 14.54 10.30
C GLU A 188 8.19 14.91 8.84
N VAL A 189 7.14 15.14 8.04
CA VAL A 189 7.25 15.52 6.63
C VAL A 189 7.93 16.88 6.49
N GLN A 190 7.55 17.87 7.30
CA GLN A 190 8.18 19.18 7.28
C GLN A 190 9.66 19.12 7.74
N ALA A 191 9.98 18.31 8.74
CA ALA A 191 11.36 18.08 9.17
C ALA A 191 12.20 17.44 8.06
N PHE A 192 11.64 16.50 7.31
CA PHE A 192 12.26 15.93 6.12
C PHE A 192 12.51 17.01 5.05
N LEU A 193 11.52 17.86 4.76
CA LEU A 193 11.67 18.94 3.79
C LEU A 193 12.76 19.94 4.21
N ARG A 194 12.87 20.28 5.50
CA ARG A 194 13.93 21.17 6.00
C ARG A 194 15.31 20.53 5.85
N ARG A 195 15.51 19.29 6.31
CA ARG A 195 16.83 18.64 6.28
C ARG A 195 17.35 18.30 4.88
N THR A 196 16.46 18.18 3.90
CA THR A 196 16.81 17.84 2.51
C THR A 196 16.83 19.05 1.57
N GLN A 197 16.59 20.25 2.11
CA GLN A 197 16.60 21.48 1.32
C GLN A 197 17.95 21.67 0.61
N GLY A 198 17.90 22.01 -0.69
CA GLY A 198 19.10 22.20 -1.51
C GLY A 198 19.83 20.92 -1.91
N SER A 199 19.35 19.73 -1.53
CA SER A 199 19.97 18.49 -1.98
C SER A 199 19.66 18.19 -3.45
N ALA A 200 20.71 17.89 -4.23
CA ALA A 200 20.59 17.43 -5.61
C ALA A 200 20.41 15.91 -5.75
N ARG A 201 20.30 15.17 -4.63
CA ARG A 201 20.11 13.71 -4.67
C ARG A 201 18.73 13.39 -5.26
N SER A 202 18.69 12.67 -6.39
CA SER A 202 17.45 12.37 -7.11
C SER A 202 16.38 11.68 -6.25
N LYS A 203 16.78 10.80 -5.33
CA LYS A 203 15.87 10.14 -4.36
C LYS A 203 15.23 11.14 -3.39
N PHE A 204 15.99 12.12 -2.90
CA PHE A 204 15.41 13.19 -2.07
C PHE A 204 14.49 14.08 -2.89
N LEU A 205 14.83 14.41 -4.14
CA LEU A 205 13.93 15.20 -5.00
C LEU A 205 12.57 14.50 -5.21
N ARG A 206 12.57 13.19 -5.48
CA ARG A 206 11.32 12.41 -5.61
C ARG A 206 10.54 12.31 -4.30
N ALA A 207 11.20 12.06 -3.18
CA ALA A 207 10.54 12.02 -1.88
C ALA A 207 9.99 13.40 -1.47
N ARG A 208 10.66 14.51 -1.85
CA ARG A 208 10.14 15.87 -1.66
C ARG A 208 8.90 16.13 -2.50
N HIS A 209 8.87 15.67 -3.76
CA HIS A 209 7.67 15.77 -4.59
C HIS A 209 6.48 15.05 -3.93
N ARG A 210 6.69 13.85 -3.39
CA ARG A 210 5.65 13.12 -2.63
C ARG A 210 5.24 13.84 -1.35
N ALA A 211 6.17 14.49 -0.65
CA ALA A 211 5.86 15.33 0.51
C ALA A 211 4.99 16.53 0.12
N GLU A 212 5.27 17.19 -1.00
CA GLU A 212 4.46 18.29 -1.52
C GLU A 212 3.06 17.82 -1.90
N GLN A 213 2.94 16.67 -2.57
CA GLN A 213 1.64 16.03 -2.88
C GLN A 213 0.85 15.72 -1.59
N LEU A 214 1.50 15.12 -0.60
CA LEU A 214 0.90 14.77 0.69
C LEU A 214 0.38 16.02 1.41
N LEU A 215 1.17 17.09 1.45
CA LEU A 215 0.77 18.37 2.05
C LEU A 215 -0.36 19.05 1.27
N ALA A 216 -0.41 18.90 -0.06
CA ALA A 216 -1.51 19.43 -0.87
C ALA A 216 -2.85 18.69 -0.60
N MET A 217 -2.79 17.39 -0.29
CA MET A 217 -3.97 16.61 0.09
C MET A 217 -4.44 16.90 1.53
N TRP A 218 -3.58 17.51 2.35
CA TRP A 218 -3.79 17.68 3.79
C TRP A 218 -5.12 18.34 4.20
N PRO A 219 -5.55 19.46 3.57
CA PRO A 219 -6.83 20.09 3.93
C PRO A 219 -8.02 19.13 3.79
N SER A 220 -7.99 18.30 2.75
CA SER A 220 -9.05 17.31 2.51
C SER A 220 -9.04 16.11 3.48
N LEU A 221 -7.98 15.94 4.27
CA LEU A 221 -7.88 14.92 5.32
C LEU A 221 -8.45 15.43 6.65
N GLU A 222 -8.45 16.74 6.89
CA GLU A 222 -9.00 17.37 8.10
C GLU A 222 -10.54 17.44 8.04
N ASP A 223 -11.10 17.60 6.83
CA ASP A 223 -12.55 17.73 6.58
C ASP A 223 -13.32 16.41 6.51
N ARG A 224 -12.64 15.25 6.64
CA ARG A 224 -13.24 13.91 6.60
C ARG A 224 -13.38 13.30 8.00
#